data_AF-A0A2Z5ADP0-F1
#
_entry.id   AF-A0A2Z5ADP0-F1
#
_cell.length_a   1.000
_cell.length_b   1.000
_cell.length_c   1.000
_cell.angle_alpha   90.00
_cell.angle_beta   90.00
_cell.angle_gamma   90.00
#
_symmetry.space_group_name_H-M   'P 1'
#
loop_
_entity.id
_entity.type
_entity.pdbx_description
1 polymer ?
#
loop_
_entity_poly.entity_id
_entity_poly.type
_entity_poly.pdbx_seq_one_letter_code
_entity_poly.pdbx_strand_id
1 'polypeptide(L)' 'MPVNDMHLAHVFVARLEREFPHCNCLMSAVCPDGGAALCVMPKHSDLAITLQLDVPQLRDGGYMEFMLQLIREQLPRS' A
#
# COMPACT_ATOMS: atom_id res chain seq x y z
N MET A 1 10.83 -12.84 -10.61
CA MET A 1 10.53 -14.03 -9.77
C MET A 1 9.27 -13.71 -8.97
N PRO A 2 8.09 -14.20 -9.40
CA PRO A 2 6.79 -13.75 -8.89
C PRO A 2 6.56 -14.03 -7.40
N VAL A 3 7.20 -15.06 -6.83
CA VAL A 3 7.07 -15.42 -5.40
C VAL A 3 7.62 -14.33 -4.47
N ASN A 4 8.67 -13.63 -4.90
CA ASN A 4 9.28 -12.59 -4.07
C ASN A 4 8.41 -11.33 -4.02
N ASP A 5 7.71 -11.03 -5.11
CA ASP A 5 6.93 -9.81 -5.25
C ASP A 5 5.61 -9.93 -4.46
N MET A 6 4.98 -11.11 -4.43
CA MET A 6 3.86 -11.37 -3.51
C MET A 6 4.27 -11.22 -2.03
N HIS A 7 5.45 -11.73 -1.65
CA HIS A 7 5.93 -11.58 -0.29
C HIS A 7 6.12 -10.09 0.09
N LEU A 8 6.71 -9.29 -0.81
CA LEU A 8 6.89 -7.85 -0.60
C LEU A 8 5.57 -7.10 -0.48
N ALA A 9 4.60 -7.43 -1.34
CA ALA A 9 3.24 -6.90 -1.25
C ALA A 9 2.62 -7.20 0.13
N HIS A 10 2.70 -8.44 0.62
CA HIS A 10 2.20 -8.80 1.94
C HIS A 10 2.90 -8.05 3.09
N VAL A 11 4.23 -7.93 3.03
CA VAL A 11 5.00 -7.17 4.03
C VAL A 11 4.58 -5.71 4.05
N PHE A 12 4.38 -5.10 2.88
CA PHE A 12 3.97 -3.71 2.77
C PHE A 12 2.53 -3.49 3.30
N VAL A 13 1.58 -4.36 2.97
CA VAL A 13 0.21 -4.29 3.54
C VAL A 13 0.25 -4.43 5.06
N ALA A 14 1.00 -5.39 5.60
CA ALA A 14 1.14 -5.56 7.04
C ALA A 14 1.78 -4.32 7.72
N ARG A 15 2.66 -3.62 7.01
CA ARG A 15 3.22 -2.34 7.50
C ARG A 15 2.17 -1.24 7.50
N LEU A 16 1.38 -1.12 6.44
CA LEU A 16 0.28 -0.14 6.35
C LEU A 16 -0.74 -0.34 7.47
N GLU A 17 -1.14 -1.58 7.75
CA GLU A 17 -2.09 -1.89 8.84
C GLU A 17 -1.56 -1.48 10.22
N ARG A 18 -0.24 -1.53 10.42
CA ARG A 18 0.42 -1.07 11.65
C ARG A 18 0.52 0.44 11.74
N GLU A 19 0.83 1.13 10.63
CA GLU A 19 0.96 2.59 10.62
C GLU A 19 -0.39 3.32 10.59
N PHE A 20 -1.40 2.71 9.97
CA PHE A 20 -2.73 3.27 9.79
C PHE A 20 -3.81 2.34 10.37
N PRO A 21 -3.83 2.11 11.70
CA PRO A 21 -4.75 1.15 12.33
C PRO A 21 -6.24 1.54 12.18
N HIS A 22 -6.50 2.81 11.88
CA HIS A 22 -7.84 3.34 11.60
C HIS A 22 -8.27 3.18 10.14
N CYS A 23 -7.42 2.60 9.28
CA CYS A 23 -7.72 2.31 7.89
C CYS A 23 -7.83 0.81 7.65
N ASN A 24 -8.63 0.43 6.65
CA ASN A 24 -8.58 -0.87 6.01
C ASN A 24 -7.68 -0.75 4.78
N CYS A 25 -6.69 -1.62 4.66
CA CYS A 25 -5.74 -1.62 3.55
C CYS A 25 -5.94 -2.91 2.74
N LEU A 26 -6.22 -2.77 1.45
CA LEU A 26 -6.42 -3.89 0.53
C LEU A 26 -5.51 -3.74 -0.66
N MET A 27 -4.84 -4.80 -1.06
CA MET A 27 -4.06 -4.83 -2.30
C MET A 27 -4.68 -5.83 -3.28
N SER A 28 -4.70 -5.47 -4.57
CA SER A 28 -5.05 -6.40 -5.63
C SER A 28 -4.01 -7.52 -5.76
N ALA A 29 -4.28 -8.48 -6.63
CA ALA A 29 -3.22 -9.37 -7.11
C ALA A 29 -2.10 -8.56 -7.78
N VAL A 30 -0.87 -9.06 -7.66
CA VAL A 30 0.29 -8.52 -8.36
C VAL A 30 0.27 -9.00 -9.80
N CYS A 31 0.27 -8.07 -10.75
CA CYS A 31 0.32 -8.34 -12.17
C CYS A 31 1.68 -8.94 -12.58
N PRO A 32 1.78 -9.64 -13.72
CA PRO A 32 3.04 -10.21 -14.19
C PRO A 32 4.17 -9.19 -14.42
N ASP A 33 3.81 -7.92 -14.66
CA ASP A 33 4.72 -6.79 -14.81
C ASP A 33 5.17 -6.19 -13.47
N GLY A 34 4.67 -6.71 -12.34
CA GLY A 34 4.97 -6.23 -10.99
C GLY A 34 4.03 -5.13 -10.48
N GLY A 35 3.04 -4.70 -11.27
CA GLY A 35 2.06 -3.71 -10.85
C GLY A 35 1.04 -4.27 -9.86
N ALA A 36 0.61 -3.47 -8.88
CA ALA A 36 -0.54 -3.79 -8.03
C ALA A 36 -1.33 -2.53 -7.65
N ALA A 37 -2.64 -2.64 -7.46
CA ALA A 37 -3.46 -1.56 -6.91
C ALA A 37 -3.56 -1.72 -5.39
N LEU A 38 -3.26 -0.66 -4.65
CA LEU A 38 -3.48 -0.54 -3.22
C LEU A 38 -4.67 0.39 -2.97
N CYS A 39 -5.63 -0.08 -2.18
CA CYS A 39 -6.75 0.71 -1.68
C CYS A 39 -6.61 0.90 -0.16
N VAL A 40 -6.69 2.15 0.31
CA VAL A 40 -6.69 2.52 1.73
C VAL A 40 -7.97 3.27 2.04
N MET A 41 -8.74 2.76 3.01
CA MET A 41 -10.07 3.27 3.37
C MET A 41 -10.14 3.54 4.88
N PRO A 42 -10.28 4.79 5.36
CA PRO A 42 -10.55 5.05 6.76
C PRO A 42 -11.85 4.36 7.21
N LYS A 43 -11.83 3.70 8.38
CA LYS A 43 -12.97 2.91 8.89
C LYS A 43 -14.24 3.73 9.18
N HIS A 44 -14.11 5.04 9.33
CA HIS A 44 -15.19 5.96 9.65
C HIS A 44 -15.44 7.00 8.55
N SER A 45 -15.01 6.73 7.33
CA SER A 45 -15.17 7.63 6.18
C SER A 45 -15.57 6.83 4.94
N ASP A 46 -16.35 7.45 4.05
CA ASP A 46 -16.64 6.91 2.72
C ASP A 46 -15.51 7.21 1.70
N LEU A 47 -14.42 7.83 2.15
CA LEU A 47 -13.25 8.10 1.33
C LEU A 47 -12.44 6.81 1.09
N ALA A 48 -12.03 6.59 -0.16
CA ALA A 48 -11.07 5.57 -0.51
C ALA A 48 -9.94 6.19 -1.33
N ILE A 49 -8.70 5.90 -0.94
CA ILE A 49 -7.50 6.29 -1.70
C ILE A 49 -7.03 5.04 -2.44
N THR A 50 -6.96 5.11 -3.77
CA THR A 50 -6.42 4.02 -4.59
C THR A 50 -5.13 4.48 -5.24
N LEU A 51 -4.05 3.72 -5.06
CA LEU A 51 -2.72 3.99 -5.60
C LEU A 51 -2.25 2.80 -6.41
N GLN A 52 -1.55 3.07 -7.52
CA GLN A 52 -0.85 2.04 -8.26
C GLN A 52 0.58 1.91 -7.72
N LEU A 53 0.98 0.69 -7.41
CA LEU A 53 2.29 0.33 -6.89
C LEU A 53 3.10 -0.39 -7.94
N ASP A 54 4.40 -0.11 -7.94
CA ASP A 54 5.43 -0.94 -8.54
C ASP A 54 6.01 -1.84 -7.43
N VAL A 55 5.48 -3.06 -7.30
CA VAL A 55 5.79 -3.97 -6.19
C VAL A 55 7.29 -4.32 -6.11
N PRO A 56 8.00 -4.57 -7.22
CA PRO A 56 9.45 -4.70 -7.21
C PRO A 56 10.20 -3.55 -6.52
N GLN A 57 9.71 -2.31 -6.62
CA GLN A 57 10.33 -1.15 -5.99
C GLN A 57 10.12 -1.08 -4.48
N LEU A 58 9.21 -1.84 -3.88
CA LEU A 58 9.03 -1.90 -2.43
C LEU A 58 10.26 -2.45 -1.67
N ARG A 59 11.24 -3.01 -2.38
CA ARG A 59 12.55 -3.38 -1.82
C ARG A 59 13.41 -2.16 -1.50
N ASP A 60 13.17 -1.06 -2.21
CA ASP A 60 13.83 0.22 -1.96
C ASP A 60 13.12 0.92 -0.81
N GLY A 61 13.86 1.18 0.27
CA GLY A 61 13.31 1.84 1.45
C GLY A 61 12.81 3.26 1.15
N GLY A 62 13.43 3.96 0.19
CA GLY A 62 13.01 5.30 -0.21
C GLY A 62 11.64 5.31 -0.89
N TYR A 63 11.43 4.39 -1.84
CA TYR A 63 10.13 4.20 -2.48
C TYR A 63 9.04 3.84 -1.47
N MET A 64 9.33 2.93 -0.54
CA MET A 64 8.39 2.54 0.51
C MET A 64 7.98 3.72 1.40
N GLU A 65 8.95 4.47 1.94
CA GLU A 65 8.67 5.63 2.80
C GLU A 65 7.93 6.74 2.04
N PHE A 66 8.28 6.95 0.76
CA PHE A 66 7.55 7.89 -0.11
C PHE A 66 6.08 7.49 -0.25
N MET A 67 5.77 6.22 -0.50
CA MET A 67 4.39 5.75 -0.60
C MET A 67 3.63 5.89 0.73
N LEU A 68 4.27 5.60 1.86
CA LEU A 68 3.67 5.80 3.19
C LEU A 68 3.34 7.27 3.45
N GLN A 69 4.26 8.17 3.10
CA GLN A 69 4.04 9.60 3.24
C GLN A 69 2.91 10.08 2.31
N LEU A 70 2.89 9.63 1.06
CA LEU A 70 1.84 9.97 0.10
C LEU A 70 0.45 9.54 0.59
N ILE A 71 0.34 8.35 1.16
CA ILE A 71 -0.91 7.86 1.77
C ILE A 71 -1.30 8.75 2.95
N ARG A 72 -0.35 9.06 3.84
CA ARG A 72 -0.59 9.92 5.01
C ARG A 72 -1.07 11.32 4.64
N GLU A 73 -0.55 11.90 3.56
CA GLU A 73 -0.92 13.23 3.08
C GLU A 73 -2.32 13.25 2.44
N GLN A 74 -2.73 12.16 1.80
CA GLN A 74 -4.05 12.05 1.17
C GLN A 74 -5.15 11.64 2.16
N LEU A 75 -4.79 10.99 3.27
CA LEU A 75 -5.74 10.66 4.32
C LEU A 75 -6.22 11.93 5.02
N PRO A 76 -7.54 12.06 5.27
CA PRO A 76 -8.06 13.18 6.04
C PRO A 76 -7.43 13.16 7.42
N ARG A 77 -6.93 14.31 7.86
CA ARG A 77 -6.45 14.47 9.24
C ARG A 77 -7.66 14.33 10.15
N SER A 78 -7.77 13.18 10.81
CA SER A 78 -8.76 12.95 11.85
C SER A 78 -8.47 13.77 13.10
#